data_AF-A0A3P3TVY6-F1
#
_entry.id   AF-A0A3P3TVY6-F1
#
_cell.length_a   1.000
_cell.length_b   1.000
_cell.length_c   1.000
_cell.angle_alpha   90.00
_cell.angle_beta   90.00
_cell.angle_gamma   90.00
#
_symmetry.space_group_name_H-M   'P 1'
#
loop_
_entity.id
_entity.type
_entity.pdbx_description
1 polymer ?
#
loop_
_entity_poly.entity_id
_entity_poly.type
_entity_poly.pdbx_seq_one_letter_code
_entity_poly.pdbx_strand_id
1 'polypeptide(L)' 'MKKLSIAFVFMLLFGIAFNSSLIFANGEDWVKKSDLPAPRMGSAVATLDGKIYVFGGASDSSFCSLRS' A
#
# COMPACT_ATOMS: atom_id res chain seq x y z
N MET A 1 14.92 -27.95 42.36
CA MET A 1 15.39 -27.14 41.20
C MET A 1 14.99 -27.82 39.88
N LYS A 2 13.69 -27.89 39.55
CA LYS A 2 13.19 -28.50 38.28
C LYS A 2 11.93 -27.81 37.73
N LYS A 3 11.14 -27.15 38.61
CA LYS A 3 9.92 -26.42 38.25
C LYS A 3 10.19 -25.02 37.64
N LEU A 4 11.35 -24.42 37.93
CA LEU A 4 11.74 -23.10 37.40
C LEU A 4 12.11 -23.14 35.90
N SER A 5 12.53 -24.31 35.38
CA SER A 5 12.94 -24.47 33.99
C SER A 5 11.75 -24.55 33.02
N ILE A 6 10.63 -25.14 33.43
CA ILE A 6 9.44 -25.31 32.58
C ILE A 6 8.72 -23.97 32.40
N ALA A 7 8.61 -23.16 33.45
CA ALA A 7 8.03 -21.83 33.36
C ALA A 7 8.85 -20.90 32.44
N PHE A 8 10.18 -21.03 32.46
CA PHE A 8 11.07 -20.29 31.58
C PHE A 8 10.93 -20.72 30.12
N VAL A 9 10.77 -22.02 29.86
CA VAL A 9 10.49 -22.55 28.52
C VAL A 9 9.09 -22.12 28.03
N PHE A 10 8.09 -22.10 28.90
CA PHE A 10 6.76 -21.57 28.58
C PHE A 10 6.79 -20.06 28.28
N MET A 11 7.57 -19.28 29.03
CA MET A 11 7.77 -17.85 28.79
C MET A 11 8.52 -17.59 27.47
N LEU A 12 9.53 -18.41 27.15
CA LEU A 12 10.22 -18.38 25.86
C LEU A 12 9.28 -18.76 24.71
N LEU A 13 8.47 -19.81 24.85
CA LEU A 13 7.49 -20.22 23.84
C LEU A 13 6.36 -19.20 23.67
N PHE A 14 5.91 -18.57 24.75
CA PHE A 14 4.92 -17.49 24.71
C PHE A 14 5.50 -16.24 24.03
N GLY A 15 6.77 -15.90 24.30
CA GLY A 15 7.48 -14.81 23.62
C GLY A 15 7.72 -15.08 22.12
N ILE A 16 7.99 -16.32 21.73
CA ILE A 16 8.14 -16.71 20.31
C ILE A 16 6.78 -16.61 19.58
N ALA A 17 5.67 -16.99 20.23
CA ALA A 17 4.32 -16.88 19.67
C ALA A 17 3.76 -15.43 19.66
N PHE A 18 4.34 -14.51 20.44
CA PHE A 18 3.86 -13.12 20.54
C PHE A 18 4.43 -12.17 19.47
N ASN A 19 5.42 -12.61 18.68
CA ASN A 19 6.01 -11.78 17.62
C ASN A 19 5.21 -11.75 16.31
N SER A 20 4.14 -12.56 16.18
CA SER A 20 3.32 -12.60 14.95
C SER A 20 2.10 -11.67 14.97
N SER A 21 1.89 -10.89 16.03
CA SER A 21 0.72 -10.00 16.17
C SER A 21 0.92 -8.57 15.61
N LEU A 22 1.90 -8.37 14.73
CA LEU A 22 2.08 -7.09 14.02
C LEU A 22 2.16 -7.32 12.51
N ILE A 23 1.17 -7.99 11.93
CA ILE A 23 0.79 -7.65 10.54
C ILE A 23 0.05 -6.32 10.60
N PHE A 24 0.73 -5.24 10.99
CA PHE A 24 0.39 -3.94 10.42
C PHE A 24 0.66 -4.07 8.92
N ALA A 25 -0.14 -3.40 8.07
CA ALA A 25 0.06 -3.41 6.62
C ALA A 25 1.56 -3.41 6.31
N ASN A 26 2.05 -4.41 5.56
CA ASN A 26 3.48 -4.70 5.37
C ASN A 26 4.22 -3.56 4.67
N GLY A 27 4.33 -2.41 5.33
CA GLY A 27 5.28 -1.32 5.10
C GLY A 27 5.46 -0.86 3.67
N GLU A 28 4.50 -1.03 2.77
CA GLU A 28 4.56 -0.32 1.51
C GLU A 28 4.02 1.08 1.77
N ASP A 29 4.92 1.94 2.25
CA ASP A 29 4.67 3.37 2.35
C ASP A 29 4.26 3.88 0.98
N TRP A 30 3.25 4.76 0.94
CA TRP A 30 2.90 5.46 -0.29
C TRP A 30 4.06 6.36 -0.70
N VAL A 31 4.82 5.93 -1.71
CA VAL A 31 5.91 6.71 -2.29
C VAL A 31 5.37 7.55 -3.43
N LYS A 32 5.54 8.88 -3.34
CA LYS A 32 5.25 9.78 -4.45
C LYS A 32 6.16 9.43 -5.64
N LYS A 33 5.54 9.15 -6.79
CA LYS A 33 6.23 9.01 -8.08
C LYS A 33 6.24 10.35 -8.82
N SER A 34 6.90 10.39 -9.98
CA SER A 34 6.88 11.54 -10.87
C SER A 34 5.45 11.96 -11.18
N ASP A 35 5.21 13.27 -11.18
CA ASP A 35 3.92 13.83 -11.54
C ASP A 35 3.57 13.49 -13.00
N LEU A 36 2.27 13.36 -13.28
CA LEU A 36 1.81 13.17 -14.66
C LEU A 36 2.14 14.43 -15.49
N PRO A 37 2.44 14.29 -16.80
CA PRO A 37 2.73 15.44 -17.67
C PRO A 37 1.60 16.47 -17.78
N ALA A 38 0.36 16.07 -17.45
CA ALA A 38 -0.80 16.94 -17.39
C ALA A 38 -1.77 16.43 -16.31
N PRO A 39 -2.59 17.31 -15.69
CA PRO A 39 -3.66 16.91 -14.78
C PRO A 39 -4.64 15.96 -15.48
N ARG A 40 -5.03 14.88 -14.79
CA ARG A 40 -5.97 13.88 -15.32
C ARG A 40 -6.94 13.43 -14.24
N MET A 41 -8.22 13.36 -14.60
CA MET A 41 -9.28 12.66 -13.88
C MET A 41 -10.07 11.77 -14.83
N GLY A 42 -10.72 10.72 -14.32
CA GLY A 42 -11.58 9.83 -15.12
C GLY A 42 -10.87 9.12 -16.28
N SER A 43 -9.57 8.84 -16.16
CA SER A 43 -8.78 8.16 -17.21
C SER A 43 -8.92 6.64 -17.11
N ALA A 44 -8.80 5.95 -18.25
CA ALA A 44 -8.62 4.50 -18.29
C ALA A 44 -7.12 4.17 -18.17
N VAL A 45 -6.77 3.09 -17.45
CA VAL A 45 -5.38 2.71 -17.18
C VAL A 45 -5.16 1.23 -17.48
N ALA A 46 -4.02 0.89 -18.08
CA ALA A 46 -3.59 -0.50 -18.31
C ALA A 46 -2.09 -0.67 -18.04
N THR A 47 -1.68 -1.89 -17.71
CA THR A 47 -0.27 -2.26 -17.54
C THR A 47 0.20 -3.14 -18.69
N LEU A 48 1.40 -2.88 -19.21
CA LEU A 48 2.04 -3.67 -20.25
C LEU A 48 3.56 -3.54 -20.12
N ASP A 49 4.28 -4.67 -20.16
CA ASP A 49 5.75 -4.73 -20.10
C ASP A 49 6.36 -3.92 -18.93
N GLY A 50 5.73 -4.00 -17.75
CA GLY A 50 6.18 -3.29 -16.55
C GLY A 50 5.93 -1.78 -16.58
N LYS A 51 5.18 -1.27 -17.55
CA LYS A 51 4.80 0.15 -17.67
C LYS A 51 3.31 0.35 -17.43
N ILE A 52 2.96 1.54 -16.97
CA ILE A 52 1.57 1.99 -16.77
C ILE A 52 1.22 2.96 -17.90
N TYR A 53 0.14 2.65 -18.62
CA TYR A 53 -0.39 3.46 -19.71
C TYR A 53 -1.70 4.11 -19.29
N VAL A 54 -1.83 5.41 -19.54
CA VAL A 54 -3.00 6.22 -19.15
C VAL A 54 -3.66 6.78 -20.40
N PHE A 55 -4.94 6.48 -20.60
CA PHE A 55 -5.71 6.83 -21.80
C PHE A 55 -6.85 7.79 -21.45
N GLY A 56 -7.00 8.83 -22.29
CA GLY A 56 -8.08 9.80 -22.17
C GLY A 56 -8.06 10.56 -20.84
N GLY A 57 -9.26 10.78 -20.28
CA GLY A 57 -9.49 11.63 -19.12
C GLY A 57 -9.62 13.10 -19.46
N ALA A 58 -9.80 13.91 -18.42
CA ALA A 58 -9.93 15.36 -18.52
C ALA A 58 -9.06 16.06 -17.47
N SER A 59 -8.70 17.31 -17.73
CA SER A 59 -8.33 18.26 -16.69
C SER A 59 -9.58 19.00 -16.22
N ASP A 60 -9.61 19.47 -14.96
CA ASP A 60 -10.75 20.18 -14.34
C ASP A 60 -11.40 21.25 -15.25
N SER A 61 -10.62 21.90 -16.12
CA SER A 61 -11.09 22.89 -17.09
C SER A 61 -12.07 22.37 -18.15
N SER A 62 -12.08 21.06 -18.42
CA SER A 62 -12.80 20.47 -19.56
C SER A 62 -14.27 20.19 -19.26
N PHE A 63 -14.61 19.90 -17.99
CA PHE A 63 -16.00 19.70 -17.58
C PHE A 63 -16.75 21.03 -17.39
N CYS A 64 -16.02 22.13 -17.15
CA CYS A 64 -16.59 23.47 -16.97
C CYS A 64 -16.73 24.26 -18.30
N SER A 65 -16.29 23.71 -19.44
CA SER A 65 -16.32 24.42 -20.74
C SER A 65 -17.46 24.00 -21.68
N LEU A 66 -18.36 23.09 -21.26
CA LEU A 66 -19.48 22.61 -22.09
C LEU A 66 -20.85 23.16 -21.66
N ARG A 67 -20.87 24.26 -20.90
CA ARG A 67 -22.10 25.01 -20.59
C ARG A 67 -22.04 26.38 -21.29
N SER A 68 -22.19 26.38 -22.60
CA SER A 68 -22.49 27.57 -23.41
C SER A 68 -23.70 27.28 -24.29
#